data_AF-A0A4S9Z1J1-F1
#
_entry.id   AF-A0A4S9Z1J1-F1
#
_cell.length_a   1.000
_cell.length_b   1.000
_cell.length_c   1.000
_cell.angle_alpha   90.00
_cell.angle_beta   90.00
_cell.angle_gamma   90.00
#
_symmetry.space_group_name_H-M   'P 1'
#
loop_
_entity.id
_entity.type
_entity.pdbx_description
1 polymer ?
#
loop_
_entity_poly.entity_id
_entity_poly.type
_entity_poly.pdbx_seq_one_letter_code
_entity_poly.pdbx_strand_id
1 'polypeptide(L)'
;MSAKIQKTLVRQQEKVKEGQFYEAHQQLRVIASRYTKSSDWASAVDLLSSGASMLLKAGQGASGGDLCMFLMDVYGKAELKPDTTNKARLLSLLREFPDGEPTRKRFAGEVIGWSSKLGEYPAGDPELHHVIGTLYAQDGEAIEAEKHLTLGTSDSPAAFSALEYDWYTSDEPSTAPLYAARAVFPYLLVGNLRAANKAFLLFTSKLSSSNPGLGVQEVGSASSDLRVYPSLPLLNFLGLLLLAIEKGSADVFKQLKSHYASYI
;
A
#
# COMPACT_ATOMS: atom_id res chain seq x y z
N MET A 1 -28.63 4.15 -4.33
CA MET A 1 -28.78 5.51 -4.89
C MET A 1 -30.23 5.86 -5.20
N SER A 2 -30.70 7.01 -4.72
CA SER A 2 -32.09 7.49 -4.94
C SER A 2 -32.26 8.19 -6.30
N ALA A 3 -33.48 8.21 -6.84
CA ALA A 3 -33.80 8.87 -8.11
C ALA A 3 -33.44 10.37 -8.11
N LYS A 4 -33.55 11.04 -6.96
CA LYS A 4 -33.19 12.45 -6.79
C LYS A 4 -31.68 12.68 -6.90
N ILE A 5 -30.87 11.78 -6.32
CA ILE A 5 -29.41 11.83 -6.45
C ILE A 5 -29.01 11.55 -7.90
N GLN A 6 -29.61 10.53 -8.53
CA GLN A 6 -29.34 10.22 -9.93
C GLN A 6 -29.58 11.42 -10.85
N LYS A 7 -30.74 12.09 -10.71
CA LYS A 7 -31.05 13.30 -11.49
C LYS A 7 -30.06 14.43 -11.22
N THR A 8 -29.61 14.58 -9.98
CA THR A 8 -28.61 15.57 -9.61
C THR A 8 -27.28 15.28 -10.29
N LEU A 9 -26.80 14.04 -10.23
CA LEU A 9 -25.54 13.60 -10.83
C LEU A 9 -25.54 13.76 -12.35
N VAL A 10 -26.63 13.39 -13.03
CA VAL A 10 -26.77 13.59 -14.49
C VAL A 10 -26.58 15.06 -14.87
N ARG A 11 -27.22 15.97 -14.13
CA ARG A 11 -27.07 17.41 -14.36
C ARG A 11 -25.64 17.91 -14.10
N GLN A 12 -24.97 17.38 -13.07
CA GLN A 12 -23.57 17.75 -12.83
C GLN A 12 -22.65 17.19 -13.92
N GLN A 13 -22.97 16.03 -14.48
CA GLN A 13 -22.19 15.44 -15.55
C GLN A 13 -22.29 16.23 -16.86
N GLU A 14 -23.45 16.81 -17.15
CA GLU A 14 -23.62 17.77 -18.26
C GLU A 14 -22.73 19.00 -18.05
N LYS A 15 -22.74 19.60 -16.85
CA LYS A 15 -21.87 20.73 -16.51
C LYS A 15 -20.38 20.40 -16.68
N VAL A 16 -19.96 19.22 -16.24
CA VAL A 16 -18.57 18.75 -16.41
C VAL A 16 -18.23 18.59 -17.90
N LYS A 17 -19.14 18.09 -18.74
CA LYS A 17 -18.94 18.02 -20.20
C LYS A 17 -18.85 19.41 -20.85
N GLU A 18 -19.54 20.40 -20.31
CA GLU A 18 -19.49 21.80 -20.73
C GLU A 18 -18.27 22.56 -20.17
N GLY A 19 -17.38 21.91 -19.41
CA GLY A 19 -16.21 22.53 -18.79
C GLY A 19 -16.51 23.39 -17.55
N GLN A 20 -17.75 23.36 -17.04
CA GLN A 20 -18.17 24.10 -15.84
C GLN A 20 -17.77 23.36 -14.54
N PHE A 21 -16.50 22.99 -14.40
CA PHE A 21 -16.01 22.15 -13.30
C PHE A 21 -16.20 22.78 -11.92
N TYR A 22 -15.85 24.07 -11.79
CA TYR A 22 -15.98 24.81 -10.54
C TYR A 22 -17.43 24.85 -10.05
N GLU A 23 -18.36 25.15 -10.95
CA GLU A 23 -19.79 25.21 -10.60
C GLU A 23 -20.33 23.84 -10.20
N ALA A 24 -19.95 22.79 -10.93
CA ALA A 24 -20.34 21.42 -10.61
C ALA A 24 -19.83 21.03 -9.21
N HIS A 25 -18.56 21.31 -8.92
CA HIS A 25 -17.93 21.08 -7.62
C HIS A 25 -18.65 21.81 -6.48
N GLN A 26 -18.90 23.11 -6.62
CA GLN A 26 -19.58 23.90 -5.58
C GLN A 26 -21.01 23.42 -5.33
N GLN A 27 -21.76 23.07 -6.39
CA GLN A 27 -23.11 22.53 -6.24
C GLN A 27 -23.11 21.18 -5.50
N LEU A 28 -22.17 20.28 -5.82
CA LEU A 28 -22.01 19.01 -5.12
C LEU A 28 -21.75 19.23 -3.63
N ARG A 29 -20.83 20.13 -3.26
CA ARG A 29 -20.54 20.48 -1.85
C ARG A 29 -21.77 21.01 -1.11
N VAL A 30 -22.53 21.91 -1.73
CA VAL A 30 -23.73 22.50 -1.11
C VAL A 30 -24.79 21.42 -0.85
N ILE A 31 -25.02 20.53 -1.80
CA ILE A 31 -26.02 19.47 -1.66
C ILE A 31 -25.57 18.43 -0.63
N ALA A 32 -24.30 18.00 -0.68
CA ALA A 32 -23.72 17.09 0.32
C ALA A 32 -23.81 17.66 1.74
N SER A 33 -23.56 18.96 1.90
CA SER A 33 -23.70 19.65 3.19
C SER A 33 -25.13 19.61 3.73
N ARG A 34 -26.15 19.69 2.86
CA ARG A 34 -27.56 19.56 3.27
C ARG A 34 -27.87 18.16 3.75
N TYR A 35 -27.46 17.13 3.01
CA TYR A 35 -27.64 15.73 3.44
C TYR A 35 -26.90 15.42 4.74
N THR A 36 -25.67 15.92 4.89
CA THR A 36 -24.88 15.81 6.13
C THR A 36 -25.62 16.46 7.32
N LYS A 37 -26.17 17.67 7.13
CA LYS A 37 -26.94 18.38 8.19
C LYS A 37 -28.21 17.63 8.59
N SER A 38 -28.86 16.94 7.66
CA SER A 38 -30.04 16.13 7.96
C SER A 38 -29.70 14.69 8.38
N SER A 39 -28.42 14.37 8.61
CA SER A 39 -27.93 13.02 8.89
C SER A 39 -28.35 11.96 7.87
N ASP A 40 -28.60 12.37 6.63
CA ASP A 40 -28.84 11.46 5.50
C ASP A 40 -27.48 11.02 4.93
N TRP A 41 -26.81 10.16 5.69
CA TRP A 41 -25.44 9.71 5.41
C TRP A 41 -25.34 8.94 4.10
N ALA A 42 -26.31 8.07 3.81
CA ALA A 42 -26.34 7.29 2.58
C ALA A 42 -26.38 8.21 1.34
N SER A 43 -27.24 9.23 1.36
CA SER A 43 -27.32 10.19 0.25
C SER A 43 -26.06 11.04 0.12
N ALA A 44 -25.45 11.46 1.24
CA ALA A 44 -24.20 12.22 1.24
C ALA A 44 -23.05 11.38 0.65
N VAL A 45 -22.91 10.13 1.08
CA VAL A 45 -21.88 9.19 0.59
C VAL A 45 -22.05 8.92 -0.90
N ASP A 46 -23.27 8.57 -1.35
CA ASP A 46 -23.55 8.29 -2.76
C ASP A 46 -23.24 9.52 -3.63
N LEU A 47 -23.62 10.73 -3.20
CA LEU A 47 -23.38 11.96 -3.95
C LEU A 47 -21.90 12.33 -4.00
N LEU A 48 -21.21 12.30 -2.85
CA LEU A 48 -19.81 12.71 -2.74
C LEU A 48 -18.89 11.76 -3.51
N SER A 49 -19.07 10.45 -3.36
CA SER A 49 -18.25 9.47 -4.07
C SER A 49 -18.45 9.51 -5.58
N SER A 50 -19.71 9.59 -6.04
CA SER A 50 -19.99 9.69 -7.49
C SER A 50 -19.49 11.02 -8.06
N GLY A 51 -19.66 12.12 -7.33
CA GLY A 51 -19.20 13.45 -7.73
C GLY A 51 -17.67 13.56 -7.76
N ALA A 52 -17.00 12.99 -6.75
CA ALA A 52 -15.55 12.91 -6.72
C ALA A 52 -15.02 12.12 -7.92
N SER A 53 -15.56 10.92 -8.16
CA SER A 53 -15.19 10.07 -9.30
C SER A 53 -15.32 10.81 -10.63
N MET A 54 -16.44 11.51 -10.82
CA MET A 54 -16.71 12.30 -12.03
C MET A 54 -15.65 13.40 -12.25
N LEU A 55 -15.27 14.13 -11.22
CA LEU A 55 -14.27 15.20 -11.31
C LEU A 55 -12.85 14.66 -11.49
N LEU A 56 -12.48 13.61 -10.76
CA LEU A 56 -11.19 12.93 -10.89
C LEU A 56 -10.98 12.43 -12.32
N LYS A 57 -11.98 11.73 -12.88
CA LYS A 57 -11.97 11.24 -14.28
C LYS A 57 -11.93 12.36 -15.32
N ALA A 58 -12.38 13.57 -14.97
CA ALA A 58 -12.28 14.75 -15.81
C ALA A 58 -10.94 15.51 -15.65
N GLY A 59 -9.96 14.93 -14.95
CA GLY A 59 -8.65 15.55 -14.69
C GLY A 59 -8.69 16.68 -13.66
N GLN A 60 -9.82 16.88 -12.98
CA GLN A 60 -9.99 17.91 -11.96
C GLN A 60 -9.56 17.38 -10.58
N GLY A 61 -8.27 17.03 -10.46
CA GLY A 61 -7.67 16.38 -9.30
C GLY A 61 -7.97 17.10 -7.98
N ALA A 62 -7.69 18.39 -7.90
CA ALA A 62 -7.96 19.20 -6.70
C ALA A 62 -9.45 19.19 -6.28
N SER A 63 -10.37 19.37 -7.23
CA SER A 63 -11.81 19.41 -6.95
C SER A 63 -12.36 18.03 -6.55
N GLY A 64 -11.94 16.98 -7.24
CA GLY A 64 -12.29 15.60 -6.89
C GLY A 64 -11.69 15.17 -5.55
N GLY A 65 -10.44 15.54 -5.28
CA GLY A 65 -9.75 15.30 -4.02
C GLY A 65 -10.41 16.01 -2.84
N ASP A 66 -10.85 17.25 -3.01
CA ASP A 66 -11.62 17.96 -2.00
C ASP A 66 -12.96 17.26 -1.68
N LEU A 67 -13.67 16.72 -2.68
CA LEU A 67 -14.87 15.90 -2.43
C LEU A 67 -14.54 14.58 -1.73
N CYS A 68 -13.38 13.97 -2.01
CA CYS A 68 -12.89 12.78 -1.29
C CYS A 68 -12.62 13.10 0.19
N MET A 69 -12.03 14.26 0.49
CA MET A 69 -11.83 14.70 1.87
C MET A 69 -13.16 14.94 2.59
N PHE A 70 -14.13 15.57 1.92
CA PHE A 70 -15.47 15.72 2.49
C PHE A 70 -16.17 14.36 2.69
N LEU A 71 -15.93 13.39 1.81
CA LEU A 71 -16.40 12.02 2.00
C LEU A 71 -15.83 11.40 3.28
N MET A 72 -14.55 11.61 3.58
CA MET A 72 -13.93 11.14 4.83
C MET A 72 -14.55 11.80 6.07
N ASP A 73 -14.87 13.09 6.03
CA ASP A 73 -15.59 13.76 7.11
C ASP A 73 -16.97 13.14 7.35
N VAL A 74 -17.68 12.79 6.27
CA VAL A 74 -18.99 12.11 6.36
C VAL A 74 -18.83 10.70 6.94
N TYR A 75 -17.82 9.94 6.50
CA TYR A 75 -17.50 8.61 7.06
C TYR A 75 -17.23 8.69 8.56
N GLY A 76 -16.46 9.68 9.01
CA GLY A 76 -16.16 9.90 10.42
C GLY A 76 -17.40 10.27 11.23
N LYS A 77 -18.20 11.23 10.76
CA LYS A 77 -19.43 11.67 11.46
C LYS A 77 -20.51 10.60 11.56
N ALA A 78 -20.63 9.78 10.52
CA ALA A 78 -21.58 8.67 10.48
C ALA A 78 -21.04 7.38 11.13
N GLU A 79 -19.80 7.41 11.66
CA GLU A 79 -19.10 6.27 12.24
C GLU A 79 -19.12 5.01 11.35
N LEU A 80 -18.98 5.21 10.04
CA LEU A 80 -19.02 4.11 9.08
C LEU A 80 -17.82 3.19 9.29
N LYS A 81 -18.10 1.88 9.36
CA LYS A 81 -17.08 0.85 9.56
C LYS A 81 -16.35 0.53 8.25
N PRO A 82 -15.09 0.09 8.31
CA PRO A 82 -14.33 -0.36 7.14
C PRO A 82 -14.77 -1.74 6.63
N ASP A 83 -16.05 -1.86 6.30
CA ASP A 83 -16.61 -3.01 5.60
C ASP A 83 -16.20 -3.05 4.12
N THR A 84 -16.49 -4.17 3.47
CA THR A 84 -16.17 -4.39 2.05
C THR A 84 -16.69 -3.27 1.14
N THR A 85 -17.90 -2.76 1.38
CA THR A 85 -18.53 -1.74 0.51
C THR A 85 -17.82 -0.40 0.67
N ASN A 86 -17.57 0.01 1.91
CA ASN A 86 -16.94 1.29 2.20
C ASN A 86 -15.48 1.31 1.76
N LYS A 87 -14.74 0.21 1.95
CA LYS A 87 -13.37 0.06 1.45
C LYS A 87 -13.32 0.09 -0.08
N ALA A 88 -14.15 -0.70 -0.76
CA ALA A 88 -14.18 -0.74 -2.22
C ALA A 88 -14.42 0.65 -2.85
N ARG A 89 -15.31 1.45 -2.26
CA ARG A 89 -15.57 2.83 -2.70
C ARG A 89 -14.33 3.72 -2.61
N LEU A 90 -13.64 3.71 -1.47
CA LEU A 90 -12.44 4.53 -1.25
C LEU A 90 -11.28 4.08 -2.14
N LEU A 91 -11.12 2.76 -2.32
CA LEU A 91 -10.11 2.19 -3.21
C LEU A 91 -10.38 2.51 -4.69
N SER A 92 -11.64 2.59 -5.10
CA SER A 92 -11.99 3.06 -6.45
C SER A 92 -11.56 4.51 -6.65
N LEU A 93 -11.85 5.38 -5.68
CA LEU A 93 -11.48 6.79 -5.75
C LEU A 93 -9.96 6.98 -5.78
N LEU A 94 -9.21 6.26 -4.93
CA LEU A 94 -7.73 6.32 -4.90
C LEU A 94 -7.10 6.05 -6.27
N ARG A 95 -7.67 5.13 -7.06
CA ARG A 95 -7.19 4.78 -8.40
C ARG A 95 -7.57 5.78 -9.49
N GLU A 96 -8.51 6.67 -9.22
CA GLU A 96 -9.02 7.64 -10.20
C GLU A 96 -8.29 8.99 -10.13
N PHE A 97 -7.50 9.21 -9.08
CA PHE A 97 -6.67 10.41 -8.98
C PHE A 97 -5.67 10.50 -10.14
N PRO A 98 -5.54 11.68 -10.78
CA PRO A 98 -4.48 11.92 -11.75
C PRO A 98 -3.08 11.73 -11.14
N ASP A 99 -2.12 11.33 -11.96
CA ASP A 99 -0.73 11.16 -11.54
C ASP A 99 -0.15 12.48 -11.01
N GLY A 100 0.59 12.39 -9.91
CA GLY A 100 1.21 13.55 -9.26
C GLY A 100 0.24 14.47 -8.50
N GLU A 101 -1.07 14.18 -8.46
CA GLU A 101 -2.05 14.99 -7.72
C GLU A 101 -1.76 14.94 -6.20
N PRO A 102 -1.35 16.08 -5.57
CA PRO A 102 -0.89 16.07 -4.18
C PRO A 102 -1.96 15.62 -3.18
N THR A 103 -3.24 15.85 -3.49
CA THR A 103 -4.35 15.48 -2.62
C THR A 103 -4.53 13.97 -2.48
N ARG A 104 -3.99 13.15 -3.40
CA ARG A 104 -4.05 11.68 -3.31
C ARG A 104 -3.33 11.14 -2.06
N LYS A 105 -2.12 11.64 -1.77
CA LYS A 105 -1.33 11.21 -0.59
C LYS A 105 -2.07 11.55 0.71
N ARG A 106 -2.67 12.74 0.78
CA ARG A 106 -3.49 13.16 1.92
C ARG A 106 -4.71 12.26 2.09
N PHE A 107 -5.44 11.98 1.01
CA PHE A 107 -6.61 11.12 1.05
C PHE A 107 -6.26 9.70 1.49
N ALA A 108 -5.17 9.11 0.98
CA ALA A 108 -4.67 7.81 1.43
C ALA A 108 -4.38 7.78 2.94
N GLY A 109 -3.76 8.83 3.48
CA GLY A 109 -3.52 8.99 4.92
C GLY A 109 -4.82 9.02 5.74
N GLU A 110 -5.83 9.77 5.30
CA GLU A 110 -7.14 9.80 5.97
C GLU A 110 -7.85 8.45 5.91
N VAL A 111 -7.76 7.75 4.78
CA VAL A 111 -8.34 6.41 4.60
C VAL A 111 -7.73 5.42 5.59
N ILE A 112 -6.40 5.41 5.74
CA ILE A 112 -5.74 4.58 6.75
C ILE A 112 -6.14 5.01 8.17
N GLY A 113 -6.10 6.31 8.47
CA GLY A 113 -6.48 6.84 9.78
C GLY A 113 -7.92 6.52 10.18
N TRP A 114 -8.86 6.57 9.24
CA TRP A 114 -10.24 6.14 9.42
C TRP A 114 -10.33 4.65 9.72
N SER A 115 -9.65 3.81 8.93
CA SER A 115 -9.67 2.35 9.12
C SER A 115 -9.03 1.92 10.43
N SER A 116 -8.01 2.63 10.89
CA SER A 116 -7.36 2.42 12.19
C SER A 116 -8.31 2.77 13.36
N LYS A 117 -9.02 3.89 13.26
CA LYS A 117 -9.92 4.36 14.33
C LYS A 117 -11.23 3.59 14.42
N LEU A 118 -11.82 3.21 13.28
CA LEU A 118 -13.16 2.62 13.22
C LEU A 118 -13.16 1.13 12.84
N GLY A 119 -12.00 0.56 12.50
CA GLY A 119 -11.84 -0.86 12.16
C GLY A 119 -11.25 -1.71 13.28
N GLU A 120 -10.88 -2.93 12.90
CA GLU A 120 -10.33 -3.95 13.80
C GLU A 120 -8.82 -3.83 14.00
N TYR A 121 -8.12 -3.20 13.05
CA TYR A 121 -6.66 -3.16 12.99
C TYR A 121 -6.15 -1.80 13.46
N PRO A 122 -5.48 -1.70 14.63
CA PRO A 122 -5.02 -0.41 15.16
C PRO A 122 -4.05 0.33 14.26
N ALA A 123 -3.31 -0.39 13.41
CA ALA A 123 -2.38 0.18 12.44
C ALA A 123 -3.04 0.58 11.10
N GLY A 124 -4.32 0.26 10.90
CA GLY A 124 -5.03 0.41 9.62
C GLY A 124 -5.36 -0.93 8.96
N ASP A 125 -6.36 -0.95 8.08
CA ASP A 125 -6.84 -2.17 7.42
C ASP A 125 -5.79 -2.73 6.43
N PRO A 126 -5.42 -4.02 6.51
CA PRO A 126 -4.39 -4.62 5.66
C PRO A 126 -4.69 -4.58 4.15
N GLU A 127 -5.95 -4.64 3.74
CA GLU A 127 -6.33 -4.57 2.32
C GLU A 127 -6.13 -3.15 1.78
N LEU A 128 -6.50 -2.14 2.57
CA LEU A 128 -6.23 -0.73 2.24
C LEU A 128 -4.72 -0.48 2.14
N HIS A 129 -3.95 -0.98 3.12
CA HIS A 129 -2.49 -0.91 3.08
C HIS A 129 -1.91 -1.57 1.84
N HIS A 130 -2.36 -2.78 1.48
CA HIS A 130 -1.89 -3.46 0.28
C HIS A 130 -2.11 -2.62 -0.97
N VAL A 131 -3.34 -2.16 -1.20
CA VAL A 131 -3.65 -1.40 -2.42
C VAL A 131 -2.92 -0.06 -2.46
N ILE A 132 -2.92 0.70 -1.36
CA ILE A 132 -2.20 1.99 -1.30
C ILE A 132 -0.70 1.79 -1.52
N GLY A 133 -0.11 0.76 -0.90
CA GLY A 133 1.29 0.42 -1.09
C GLY A 133 1.61 0.03 -2.54
N THR A 134 0.73 -0.72 -3.22
CA THR A 134 0.92 -1.06 -4.64
C THR A 134 0.82 0.15 -5.55
N LEU A 135 -0.04 1.14 -5.23
CA LEU A 135 -0.13 2.39 -6.00
C LEU A 135 1.17 3.18 -5.86
N TYR A 136 1.67 3.38 -4.64
CA TYR A 136 2.95 4.06 -4.44
C TYR A 136 4.12 3.33 -5.11
N ALA A 137 4.13 2.00 -5.12
CA ALA A 137 5.14 1.24 -5.85
C ALA A 137 5.09 1.53 -7.36
N GLN A 138 3.89 1.61 -7.95
CA GLN A 138 3.70 1.94 -9.37
C GLN A 138 4.13 3.38 -9.70
N ASP A 139 3.97 4.30 -8.74
CA ASP A 139 4.40 5.70 -8.87
C ASP A 139 5.92 5.91 -8.67
N GLY A 140 6.67 4.86 -8.32
CA GLY A 140 8.09 4.98 -7.95
C GLY A 140 8.34 5.58 -6.56
N GLU A 141 7.30 5.67 -5.72
CA GLU A 141 7.35 6.22 -4.35
C GLU A 141 7.72 5.12 -3.35
N ALA A 142 8.91 4.53 -3.53
CA ALA A 142 9.31 3.31 -2.83
C ALA A 142 9.22 3.41 -1.29
N ILE A 143 9.69 4.52 -0.71
CA ILE A 143 9.67 4.74 0.75
C ILE A 143 8.24 4.76 1.31
N GLU A 144 7.28 5.31 0.57
CA GLU A 144 5.88 5.29 1.00
C GLU A 144 5.27 3.90 0.81
N ALA A 145 5.59 3.23 -0.30
CA ALA A 145 5.13 1.87 -0.55
C ALA A 145 5.59 0.89 0.55
N GLU A 146 6.85 0.96 0.98
CA GLU A 146 7.42 0.14 2.07
C GLU A 146 6.59 0.18 3.35
N LYS A 147 6.22 1.38 3.81
CA LYS A 147 5.43 1.59 5.03
C LYS A 147 4.09 0.87 4.95
N HIS A 148 3.44 0.93 3.79
CA HIS A 148 2.13 0.33 3.60
C HIS A 148 2.22 -1.18 3.36
N LEU A 149 3.12 -1.64 2.50
CA LEU A 149 3.24 -3.06 2.16
C LEU A 149 3.63 -3.91 3.37
N THR A 150 4.45 -3.37 4.29
CA THR A 150 4.79 -4.02 5.57
C THR A 150 3.55 -4.41 6.39
N LEU A 151 2.47 -3.61 6.32
CA LEU A 151 1.24 -3.76 7.08
C LEU A 151 0.07 -4.32 6.26
N GLY A 152 0.34 -4.76 5.03
CA GLY A 152 -0.70 -5.21 4.12
C GLY A 152 -1.06 -6.70 4.25
N THR A 153 -1.62 -7.26 3.18
CA THR A 153 -2.12 -8.65 3.14
C THR A 153 -0.99 -9.67 2.91
N SER A 154 -1.35 -10.95 2.80
CA SER A 154 -0.44 -12.02 2.39
C SER A 154 0.16 -11.85 0.99
N ASP A 155 -0.39 -10.95 0.17
CA ASP A 155 0.10 -10.67 -1.18
C ASP A 155 1.10 -9.50 -1.19
N SER A 156 1.10 -8.65 -0.16
CA SER A 156 2.04 -7.54 -0.05
C SER A 156 3.52 -7.93 -0.10
N PRO A 157 3.98 -9.08 0.45
CA PRO A 157 5.39 -9.48 0.32
C PRO A 157 5.84 -9.64 -1.13
N ALA A 158 4.94 -10.02 -2.04
CA ALA A 158 5.26 -10.14 -3.46
C ALA A 158 5.45 -8.77 -4.11
N ALA A 159 4.53 -7.84 -3.86
CA ALA A 159 4.66 -6.47 -4.35
C ALA A 159 5.90 -5.77 -3.77
N PHE A 160 6.16 -5.97 -2.47
CA PHE A 160 7.29 -5.37 -1.77
C PHE A 160 8.62 -5.92 -2.29
N SER A 161 8.73 -7.25 -2.42
CA SER A 161 9.92 -7.87 -3.00
C SER A 161 10.15 -7.44 -4.45
N ALA A 162 9.10 -7.24 -5.24
CA ALA A 162 9.23 -6.78 -6.63
C ALA A 162 9.73 -5.33 -6.67
N LEU A 163 9.15 -4.44 -5.87
CA LEU A 163 9.57 -3.05 -5.72
C LEU A 163 11.07 -2.94 -5.37
N GLU A 164 11.51 -3.63 -4.33
CA GLU A 164 12.90 -3.56 -3.88
C GLU A 164 13.86 -4.17 -4.90
N TYR A 165 13.43 -5.22 -5.61
CA TYR A 165 14.25 -5.78 -6.69
C TYR A 165 14.38 -4.83 -7.87
N ASP A 166 13.27 -4.21 -8.29
CA ASP A 166 13.28 -3.28 -9.41
C ASP A 166 14.13 -2.05 -9.06
N TRP A 167 14.06 -1.56 -7.82
CA TRP A 167 14.94 -0.50 -7.33
C TRP A 167 16.42 -0.93 -7.34
N TYR A 168 16.72 -2.13 -6.84
CA TYR A 168 18.07 -2.71 -6.89
C TYR A 168 18.66 -2.73 -8.31
N THR A 169 17.86 -2.99 -9.35
CA THR A 169 18.40 -3.09 -10.73
C THR A 169 19.02 -1.80 -11.26
N SER A 170 18.81 -0.68 -10.57
CA SER A 170 19.43 0.62 -10.88
C SER A 170 20.73 0.88 -10.11
N ASP A 171 21.22 -0.07 -9.31
CA ASP A 171 22.39 0.06 -8.44
C ASP A 171 23.42 -1.07 -8.69
N GLU A 172 24.54 -1.05 -7.97
CA GLU A 172 25.61 -2.04 -8.11
C GLU A 172 25.18 -3.44 -7.65
N PRO A 173 25.60 -4.54 -8.32
CA PRO A 173 25.22 -5.91 -7.93
C PRO A 173 25.52 -6.28 -6.47
N SER A 174 26.56 -5.67 -5.89
CA SER A 174 26.96 -5.85 -4.49
C SER A 174 25.92 -5.36 -3.48
N THR A 175 25.01 -4.46 -3.89
CA THR A 175 23.97 -3.86 -3.05
C THR A 175 22.72 -4.71 -2.90
N ALA A 176 22.57 -5.80 -3.67
CA ALA A 176 21.41 -6.70 -3.60
C ALA A 176 20.98 -7.11 -2.17
N PRO A 177 21.91 -7.42 -1.23
CA PRO A 177 21.54 -7.73 0.15
C PRO A 177 20.86 -6.58 0.89
N LEU A 178 21.20 -5.32 0.57
CA LEU A 178 20.61 -4.14 1.20
C LEU A 178 19.14 -4.02 0.82
N TYR A 179 18.80 -4.18 -0.46
CA TYR A 179 17.42 -4.15 -0.95
C TYR A 179 16.61 -5.35 -0.44
N ALA A 180 17.20 -6.55 -0.39
CA ALA A 180 16.57 -7.69 0.25
C ALA A 180 16.26 -7.42 1.73
N ALA A 181 17.20 -6.80 2.46
CA ALA A 181 17.01 -6.41 3.86
C ALA A 181 15.87 -5.40 4.05
N ARG A 182 15.70 -4.44 3.12
CA ARG A 182 14.58 -3.49 3.13
C ARG A 182 13.22 -4.19 3.05
N ALA A 183 13.10 -5.27 2.29
CA ALA A 183 11.87 -6.07 2.27
C ALA A 183 11.71 -6.99 3.49
N VAL A 184 12.81 -7.46 4.09
CA VAL A 184 12.80 -8.47 5.17
C VAL A 184 12.63 -7.87 6.56
N PHE A 185 13.46 -6.88 6.93
CA PHE A 185 13.49 -6.36 8.29
C PHE A 185 12.18 -5.71 8.74
N PRO A 186 11.46 -4.93 7.92
CA PRO A 186 10.18 -4.37 8.33
C PRO A 186 9.17 -5.44 8.75
N TYR A 187 9.08 -6.56 8.02
CA TYR A 187 8.23 -7.68 8.42
C TYR A 187 8.68 -8.33 9.73
N LEU A 188 9.99 -8.48 9.96
CA LEU A 188 10.50 -9.00 11.24
C LEU A 188 10.18 -8.06 12.40
N LEU A 189 10.30 -6.75 12.21
CA LEU A 189 10.01 -5.73 13.22
C LEU A 189 8.53 -5.73 13.64
N VAL A 190 7.62 -6.09 12.74
CA VAL A 190 6.19 -6.27 13.05
C VAL A 190 5.83 -7.72 13.42
N GLY A 191 6.81 -8.58 13.65
CA GLY A 191 6.61 -9.96 14.10
C GLY A 191 6.08 -10.92 13.02
N ASN A 192 6.13 -10.54 11.73
CA ASN A 192 5.60 -11.31 10.62
C ASN A 192 6.69 -12.13 9.91
N LEU A 193 7.16 -13.19 10.58
CA LEU A 193 8.19 -14.09 10.04
C LEU A 193 7.77 -14.74 8.70
N ARG A 194 6.48 -15.05 8.53
CA ARG A 194 5.94 -15.62 7.29
C ARG A 194 6.12 -14.68 6.10
N ALA A 195 5.80 -13.41 6.27
CA ALA A 195 5.97 -12.40 5.22
C ALA A 195 7.45 -12.12 4.93
N ALA A 196 8.29 -12.07 5.97
CA ALA A 196 9.74 -11.91 5.83
C ALA A 196 10.35 -13.05 4.99
N ASN A 197 10.01 -14.30 5.30
CA ASN A 197 10.43 -15.47 4.53
C ASN A 197 9.94 -15.42 3.07
N LYS A 198 8.67 -15.06 2.84
CA LYS A 198 8.10 -14.95 1.49
C LYS A 198 8.82 -13.86 0.67
N ALA A 199 9.05 -12.67 1.26
CA ALA A 199 9.74 -11.58 0.59
C ALA A 199 11.19 -11.96 0.23
N PHE A 200 11.92 -12.56 1.17
CA PHE A 200 13.29 -13.03 0.93
C PHE A 200 13.36 -14.08 -0.19
N LEU A 201 12.46 -15.07 -0.16
CA LEU A 201 12.41 -16.12 -1.17
C LEU A 201 12.12 -15.55 -2.57
N LEU A 202 11.17 -14.62 -2.69
CA LEU A 202 10.82 -14.01 -3.98
C LEU A 202 11.98 -13.18 -4.53
N PHE A 203 12.61 -12.37 -3.68
CA PHE A 203 13.76 -11.54 -4.07
C PHE A 203 14.92 -12.39 -4.56
N THR A 204 15.32 -13.39 -3.77
CA THR A 204 16.46 -14.27 -4.09
C THR A 204 16.21 -15.17 -5.29
N SER A 205 14.96 -15.62 -5.49
CA SER A 205 14.58 -16.39 -6.69
C SER A 205 14.68 -15.52 -7.94
N LYS A 206 14.18 -14.28 -7.91
CA LYS A 206 14.32 -13.32 -9.02
C LYS A 206 15.80 -13.03 -9.30
N LEU A 207 16.59 -12.74 -8.25
CA LEU A 207 18.04 -12.49 -8.35
C LEU A 207 18.78 -13.64 -9.06
N SER A 208 18.52 -14.88 -8.63
CA SER A 208 19.19 -16.06 -9.20
C SER A 208 18.76 -16.30 -10.66
N SER A 209 17.48 -16.11 -10.98
CA SER A 209 16.96 -16.29 -12.35
C SER A 209 17.46 -15.23 -13.34
N SER A 210 17.64 -13.98 -12.90
CA SER A 210 18.13 -12.89 -13.74
C SER A 210 19.65 -12.88 -13.87
N ASN A 211 20.38 -13.60 -13.01
CA ASN A 211 21.84 -13.63 -13.00
C ASN A 211 22.38 -15.07 -12.98
N PRO A 212 22.31 -15.82 -14.09
CA PRO A 212 22.77 -17.22 -14.14
C PRO A 212 24.25 -17.42 -13.80
N GLY A 213 25.07 -16.37 -13.95
CA GLY A 213 26.49 -16.38 -13.56
C GLY A 213 26.75 -16.13 -12.07
N LEU A 214 25.71 -15.79 -11.29
CA LEU A 214 25.82 -15.67 -9.84
C LEU A 214 26.02 -17.08 -9.28
N GLY A 215 27.15 -17.34 -8.63
CA GLY A 215 27.39 -18.64 -7.98
C GLY A 215 26.38 -18.86 -6.86
N VAL A 216 25.38 -19.70 -7.08
CA VAL A 216 24.38 -20.07 -6.08
C VAL A 216 24.59 -21.54 -5.71
N GLN A 217 24.71 -21.80 -4.41
CA GLN A 217 24.79 -23.14 -3.86
C GLN A 217 23.51 -23.43 -3.08
N GLU A 218 22.79 -24.47 -3.46
CA GLU A 218 21.64 -24.93 -2.68
C GLU A 218 22.14 -25.77 -1.51
N VAL A 219 21.87 -25.28 -0.30
CA VAL A 219 22.18 -25.93 0.96
C VAL A 219 20.85 -26.27 1.63
N GLY A 220 20.34 -27.45 1.33
CA GLY A 220 19.08 -27.96 1.87
C GLY A 220 19.30 -28.93 3.03
N SER A 221 18.36 -28.92 3.97
CA SER A 221 18.11 -30.05 4.88
C SER A 221 16.68 -30.55 4.66
N ALA A 222 16.29 -31.67 5.26
CA ALA A 222 14.93 -32.21 5.13
C ALA A 222 13.80 -31.23 5.53
N SER A 223 14.11 -30.13 6.23
CA SER A 223 13.14 -29.15 6.74
C SER A 223 13.35 -27.71 6.24
N SER A 224 14.42 -27.41 5.51
CA SER A 224 14.71 -26.02 5.10
C SER A 224 15.64 -25.97 3.89
N ASP A 225 15.23 -25.23 2.85
CA ASP A 225 16.05 -24.93 1.68
C ASP A 225 16.69 -23.54 1.86
N LEU A 226 18.01 -23.49 1.98
CA LEU A 226 18.77 -22.25 2.01
C LEU A 226 19.62 -22.14 0.74
N ARG A 227 19.66 -20.94 0.15
CA ARG A 227 20.60 -20.63 -0.94
C ARG A 227 21.77 -19.85 -0.38
N VAL A 228 22.98 -20.29 -0.71
CA VAL A 228 24.23 -19.64 -0.35
C VAL A 228 24.82 -18.95 -1.58
N TYR A 229 25.15 -17.68 -1.41
CA TYR A 229 25.71 -16.76 -2.40
C TYR A 229 27.12 -16.36 -1.94
N PRO A 230 28.19 -17.04 -2.39
CA PRO A 230 29.55 -16.78 -1.90
C PRO A 230 30.00 -15.34 -2.11
N SER A 231 29.54 -14.67 -3.17
CA SER A 231 29.83 -13.26 -3.47
C SER A 231 28.94 -12.26 -2.71
N LEU A 232 27.90 -12.71 -2.01
CA LEU A 232 26.92 -11.85 -1.32
C LEU A 232 26.74 -12.30 0.15
N PRO A 233 27.75 -12.08 1.02
CA PRO A 233 27.74 -12.58 2.39
C PRO A 233 26.55 -12.08 3.22
N LEU A 234 26.14 -10.81 3.05
CA LEU A 234 24.98 -10.28 3.77
C LEU A 234 23.64 -10.92 3.34
N LEU A 235 23.56 -11.48 2.13
CA LEU A 235 22.37 -12.22 1.70
C LEU A 235 22.29 -13.57 2.43
N ASN A 236 23.44 -14.21 2.64
CA ASN A 236 23.55 -15.43 3.45
C ASN A 236 23.21 -15.15 4.91
N PHE A 237 23.69 -14.01 5.44
CA PHE A 237 23.32 -13.55 6.78
C PHE A 237 21.80 -13.42 6.93
N LEU A 238 21.10 -12.78 5.99
CA LEU A 238 19.64 -12.66 6.03
C LEU A 238 18.93 -14.02 6.04
N GLY A 239 19.33 -14.94 5.15
CA GLY A 239 18.75 -16.28 5.09
C GLY A 239 18.97 -17.07 6.39
N LEU A 240 20.18 -17.01 6.95
CA LEU A 240 20.50 -17.67 8.23
C LEU A 240 19.82 -17.00 9.42
N LEU A 241 19.63 -15.68 9.39
CA LEU A 241 18.90 -14.94 10.41
C LEU A 241 17.44 -15.39 10.48
N LEU A 242 16.79 -15.56 9.32
CA LEU A 242 15.41 -16.07 9.25
C LEU A 242 15.29 -17.47 9.88
N LEU A 243 16.23 -18.37 9.57
CA LEU A 243 16.31 -19.70 10.20
C LEU A 243 16.61 -19.64 11.70
N ALA A 244 17.45 -18.71 12.14
CA ALA A 244 17.78 -18.51 13.55
C ALA A 244 16.57 -18.02 14.36
N ILE A 245 15.76 -17.12 13.77
CA ILE A 245 14.51 -16.61 14.37
C ILE A 245 13.50 -17.75 14.52
N GLU A 246 13.34 -18.60 13.50
CA GLU A 246 12.45 -19.76 13.56
C GLU A 246 12.83 -20.74 14.69
N LYS A 247 14.14 -20.92 14.92
CA LYS A 247 14.65 -21.75 16.03
C LYS A 247 14.56 -21.08 17.41
N GLY A 248 14.46 -19.75 17.49
CA GLY A 248 14.39 -19.01 18.75
C GLY A 248 15.65 -19.09 19.62
N SER A 249 16.82 -19.39 19.05
CA SER A 249 18.07 -19.57 19.81
C SER A 249 18.95 -18.32 19.82
N ALA A 250 19.12 -17.71 21.01
CA ALA A 250 19.97 -16.54 21.20
C ALA A 250 21.44 -16.80 20.87
N ASP A 251 21.94 -18.02 21.11
CA ASP A 251 23.33 -18.36 20.84
C ASP A 251 23.60 -18.48 19.34
N VAL A 252 22.65 -19.00 18.56
CA VAL A 252 22.74 -19.00 17.09
C VAL A 252 22.80 -17.57 16.57
N PHE A 253 21.99 -16.65 17.10
CA PHE A 253 22.04 -15.24 16.71
C PHE A 253 23.39 -14.58 17.05
N LYS A 254 23.94 -14.84 18.25
CA LYS A 254 25.27 -14.31 18.64
C LYS A 254 26.38 -14.85 17.73
N GLN A 255 26.36 -16.14 17.43
CA GLN A 255 27.32 -16.77 16.50
C GLN A 255 27.22 -16.16 15.11
N LEU A 256 25.99 -16.00 14.60
CA LEU A 256 25.73 -15.40 13.29
C LEU A 256 26.28 -13.97 13.22
N LYS A 257 25.96 -13.13 14.23
CA LYS A 257 26.52 -11.78 14.35
C LYS A 257 28.04 -11.77 14.37
N SER A 258 28.67 -12.67 15.14
CA SER A 258 30.13 -12.74 15.24
C SER A 258 30.76 -13.15 13.91
N HIS A 259 30.14 -14.09 13.18
CA HIS A 259 30.66 -14.58 11.90
C HIS A 259 30.59 -13.51 10.81
N TYR A 260 29.51 -12.71 10.78
CA TYR A 260 29.30 -11.67 9.77
C TYR A 260 29.76 -10.27 10.24
N ALA A 261 30.49 -10.16 11.35
CA ALA A 261 30.84 -8.88 11.98
C ALA A 261 31.67 -7.93 11.10
N SER A 262 32.43 -8.44 10.13
CA SER A 262 33.18 -7.61 9.17
C SER A 262 32.32 -7.03 8.05
N TYR A 263 31.08 -7.49 7.92
CA TYR A 263 30.14 -7.09 6.86
C TYR A 263 28.99 -6.22 7.37
N ILE A 264 28.74 -6.21 8.69
CA ILE A 264 27.67 -5.49 9.38
C ILE A 264 28.29 -4.32 10.15
#